data_AF-A0A0H5DRY8-F1
#
_entry.id   AF-A0A0H5DRY8-F1
#
_cell.length_a   1.000
_cell.length_b   1.000
_cell.length_c   1.000
_cell.angle_alpha   90.00
_cell.angle_beta   90.00
_cell.angle_gamma   90.00
#
_symmetry.space_group_name_H-M   'P 1'
#
loop_
_entity.id
_entity.type
_entity.pdbx_description
1 polymer ?
#
loop_
_entity_poly.entity_id
_entity_poly.type
_entity_poly.pdbx_seq_one_letter_code
_entity_poly.pdbx_strand_id
1 'polypeptide(L)'
;MRVLLLLRKRKRFRIKEITKMPSDKEIHQYLEALFNFKSSLYSKHFHEAFDKIEKSSLAAAKKEEAIVRAVLDTASRFIIDLYDVIDHSTRESLKEGEIPLFWKNSKKIIEHKMDTWIQESAKNSPALASISSKLRSDIREFQERAAKFHQERQIYSHTIRRANDTALPSETT
;
A
#
# COMPACT_ATOMS: atom_id res chain seq x y z
N MET A 1 -6.66 -7.74 -26.63
CA MET A 1 -6.69 -6.74 -25.54
C MET A 1 -7.83 -7.03 -24.58
N ARG A 2 -7.55 -7.22 -23.27
CA ARG A 2 -8.57 -7.19 -22.19
C ARG A 2 -7.94 -6.67 -20.90
N VAL A 3 -8.15 -5.37 -20.63
CA VAL A 3 -7.85 -4.68 -19.37
C VAL A 3 -9.10 -4.75 -18.44
N LEU A 4 -8.86 -4.74 -17.13
CA LEU A 4 -9.69 -5.05 -15.95
C LEU A 4 -11.22 -4.83 -16.01
N LEU A 5 -11.96 -5.83 -15.50
CA LEU A 5 -13.38 -5.76 -15.12
C LEU A 5 -13.49 -5.48 -13.61
N LEU A 6 -14.00 -4.30 -13.25
CA LEU A 6 -14.46 -3.98 -11.89
C LEU A 6 -15.85 -4.59 -11.69
N LEU A 7 -15.98 -5.61 -10.83
CA LEU A 7 -17.28 -6.09 -10.35
C LEU A 7 -17.52 -5.62 -8.93
N ARG A 8 -18.28 -4.53 -8.80
CA ARG A 8 -19.03 -4.23 -7.57
C ARG A 8 -20.17 -5.24 -7.46
N LYS A 9 -20.06 -6.14 -6.49
CA LYS A 9 -21.17 -6.62 -5.65
C LYS A 9 -20.58 -7.42 -4.49
N ARG A 10 -20.47 -6.76 -3.33
CA ARG A 10 -20.10 -7.30 -2.00
C ARG A 10 -18.63 -7.78 -1.83
N LYS A 11 -17.84 -6.92 -1.16
CA LYS A 11 -16.76 -7.25 -0.20
C LYS A 11 -15.48 -7.99 -0.64
N ARG A 12 -15.15 -8.18 -1.92
CA ARG A 12 -13.79 -8.64 -2.29
C ARG A 12 -13.28 -7.90 -3.52
N PHE A 13 -12.16 -7.19 -3.38
CA PHE A 13 -11.35 -6.75 -4.51
C PHE A 13 -10.76 -8.03 -5.11
N ARG A 14 -11.37 -8.54 -6.18
CA ARG A 14 -10.87 -9.71 -6.91
C ARG A 14 -9.86 -9.20 -7.92
N ILE A 15 -8.61 -9.42 -7.60
CA ILE A 15 -7.51 -9.19 -8.52
C ILE A 15 -7.50 -10.44 -9.37
N LYS A 16 -7.70 -10.27 -10.68
CA LYS A 16 -7.41 -11.37 -11.60
C LYS A 16 -5.94 -11.71 -11.40
N GLU A 17 -5.64 -12.98 -11.16
CA GLU A 17 -4.26 -13.45 -11.11
C GLU A 17 -3.51 -12.90 -12.32
N ILE A 18 -2.43 -12.20 -12.03
CA ILE A 18 -1.52 -11.70 -13.04
C ILE A 18 -0.77 -12.94 -13.51
N THR A 19 -1.05 -13.44 -14.72
CA THR A 19 -0.46 -14.71 -15.22
C THR A 19 0.83 -14.50 -16.00
N LYS A 20 1.19 -13.25 -16.30
CA LYS A 20 2.43 -12.81 -16.96
C LYS A 20 2.83 -11.47 -16.39
N MET A 21 4.12 -11.14 -16.43
CA MET A 21 4.65 -9.85 -15.99
C MET A 21 3.85 -8.70 -16.64
N PRO A 22 3.14 -7.87 -15.85
CA PRO A 22 2.37 -6.76 -16.38
C PRO A 22 3.33 -5.67 -16.86
N SER A 23 2.97 -5.00 -17.95
CA SER A 23 3.70 -3.80 -18.39
C SER A 23 3.65 -2.71 -17.31
N ASP A 24 4.62 -1.79 -17.31
CA ASP A 24 4.63 -0.65 -16.37
C ASP A 24 3.31 0.13 -16.39
N LYS A 25 2.67 0.25 -17.56
CA LYS A 25 1.35 0.87 -17.72
C LYS A 25 0.24 0.09 -17.00
N GLU A 26 0.26 -1.24 -17.08
CA GLU A 26 -0.72 -2.09 -16.40
C GLU A 26 -0.52 -2.10 -14.90
N ILE A 27 0.74 -2.12 -14.43
CA ILE A 27 1.10 -1.95 -13.01
C ILE A 27 0.53 -0.63 -12.51
N HIS A 28 0.77 0.46 -13.24
CA HIS A 28 0.28 1.78 -12.86
C HIS A 28 -1.24 1.83 -12.74
N GLN A 29 -1.97 1.37 -13.76
CA GLN A 29 -3.43 1.33 -13.76
C GLN A 29 -3.98 0.49 -12.60
N TYR A 30 -3.34 -0.64 -12.33
CA TYR A 30 -3.73 -1.53 -11.25
C TYR A 30 -3.53 -0.89 -9.87
N LEU A 31 -2.35 -0.30 -9.62
CA LEU A 31 -2.03 0.38 -8.37
C LEU A 31 -2.92 1.60 -8.15
N GLU A 32 -3.21 2.36 -9.20
CA GLU A 32 -4.11 3.50 -9.14
C GLU A 32 -5.54 3.07 -8.79
N ALA A 33 -6.06 2.00 -9.41
CA ALA A 33 -7.37 1.46 -9.08
C ALA A 33 -7.44 0.95 -7.64
N LEU A 34 -6.40 0.23 -7.18
CA LEU A 34 -6.30 -0.25 -5.81
C LEU A 34 -6.25 0.92 -4.81
N PHE A 35 -5.43 1.93 -5.10
CA PHE A 35 -5.32 3.14 -4.30
C PHE A 35 -6.66 3.84 -4.18
N ASN A 36 -7.33 4.13 -5.30
CA ASN A 36 -8.63 4.81 -5.31
C ASN A 36 -9.72 4.02 -4.58
N PHE A 37 -9.66 2.68 -4.66
CA PHE A 37 -10.59 1.83 -3.93
C PHE A 37 -10.38 1.96 -2.41
N LYS A 38 -9.14 1.84 -1.94
CA LYS A 38 -8.78 1.86 -0.52
C LYS A 38 -8.83 3.26 0.08
N SER A 39 -8.48 4.31 -0.68
CA SER A 39 -8.47 5.69 -0.20
C SER A 39 -9.83 6.12 0.33
N SER A 40 -10.93 5.70 -0.31
CA SER A 40 -12.28 5.98 0.18
C SER A 40 -12.54 5.45 1.60
N LEU A 41 -12.03 4.25 1.92
CA LEU A 41 -12.16 3.64 3.24
C LEU A 41 -11.27 4.35 4.27
N TYR A 42 -10.01 4.59 3.91
CA TYR A 42 -9.05 5.19 4.83
C TYR A 42 -9.29 6.69 5.05
N SER A 43 -9.80 7.43 4.06
CA SER A 43 -10.25 8.82 4.26
C SER A 43 -11.37 8.88 5.29
N LYS A 44 -12.30 7.93 5.29
CA LYS A 44 -13.34 7.87 6.33
C LYS A 44 -12.73 7.65 7.72
N HIS A 45 -11.84 6.67 7.88
CA HIS A 45 -11.16 6.42 9.16
C HIS A 45 -10.31 7.61 9.62
N PHE A 46 -9.66 8.28 8.68
CA PHE A 46 -8.93 9.52 8.92
C PHE A 46 -9.86 10.58 9.52
N HIS A 47 -10.95 10.92 8.82
CA HIS A 47 -11.91 11.93 9.29
C HIS A 47 -12.56 11.56 10.63
N GLU A 48 -12.93 10.29 10.85
CA GLU A 48 -13.49 9.82 12.13
C GLU A 48 -12.50 10.00 13.29
N ALA A 49 -11.22 9.74 13.06
CA ALA A 49 -10.18 9.95 14.08
C ALA A 49 -9.99 11.44 14.37
N PHE A 50 -9.99 12.29 13.34
CA PHE A 50 -9.94 13.74 13.48
C PHE A 50 -11.09 14.29 14.31
N ASP A 51 -12.33 14.00 13.89
CA ASP A 51 -13.53 14.49 14.56
C ASP A 51 -13.55 14.12 16.04
N LYS A 52 -13.09 12.90 16.37
CA LYS A 52 -13.03 12.42 17.75
C LYS A 52 -12.02 13.21 18.59
N ILE A 53 -10.86 13.55 18.02
CA ILE A 53 -9.81 14.30 18.73
C ILE A 53 -10.19 15.77 18.85
N GLU A 54 -10.77 16.38 17.81
CA GLU A 54 -11.21 17.78 17.85
C GLU A 54 -12.29 18.00 18.92
N LYS A 55 -13.26 17.08 19.01
CA LYS A 55 -14.34 17.10 20.01
C LYS A 55 -13.88 16.72 21.43
N SER A 56 -12.64 16.28 21.61
CA SER A 56 -12.10 15.95 22.92
C SER A 56 -11.80 17.20 23.77
N SER A 57 -11.78 17.04 25.10
CA SER A 57 -11.40 18.08 26.06
C SER A 57 -9.88 18.21 26.26
N LEU A 58 -9.07 17.60 25.39
CA LEU A 58 -7.60 17.66 25.48
C LEU A 58 -7.09 19.11 25.34
N ALA A 59 -6.01 19.43 26.04
CA ALA A 59 -5.27 20.68 25.81
C ALA A 59 -4.73 20.75 24.37
N ALA A 60 -4.58 21.95 23.80
CA ALA A 60 -4.21 22.15 22.39
C ALA A 60 -2.96 21.34 21.95
N ALA A 61 -1.88 21.36 22.73
CA ALA A 61 -0.66 20.60 22.44
C ALA A 61 -0.90 19.07 22.43
N LYS A 62 -1.77 18.57 23.31
CA LYS A 62 -2.13 17.14 23.36
C LYS A 62 -3.07 16.74 22.21
N LYS A 63 -3.89 17.67 21.71
CA LYS A 63 -4.70 17.45 20.50
C LYS A 63 -3.82 17.29 19.27
N GLU A 64 -2.80 18.13 19.15
CA GLU A 64 -1.84 18.09 18.05
C GLU A 64 -1.09 16.74 18.00
N GLU A 65 -0.55 16.30 19.12
CA GLU A 65 0.12 15.00 19.23
C GLU A 65 -0.82 13.84 18.90
N ALA A 66 -2.05 13.88 19.41
CA ALA A 66 -3.06 12.86 19.12
C ALA A 66 -3.42 12.83 17.62
N ILE A 67 -3.53 13.99 16.98
CA ILE A 67 -3.77 14.13 15.54
C ILE A 67 -2.65 13.47 14.74
N VAL A 68 -1.40 13.82 15.03
CA VAL A 68 -0.23 13.26 14.32
C VAL A 68 -0.22 11.74 14.44
N ARG A 69 -0.43 11.22 15.65
CA ARG A 69 -0.45 9.78 15.90
C ARG A 69 -1.57 9.07 15.14
N ALA A 70 -2.76 9.65 15.09
CA ALA A 70 -3.89 9.09 14.37
C ALA A 70 -3.65 9.06 12.85
N VAL A 71 -3.01 10.11 12.30
CA VAL A 71 -2.63 10.13 10.89
C VAL A 71 -1.58 9.09 10.57
N LEU A 72 -0.52 9.01 11.36
CA LEU A 72 0.52 7.99 11.17
C LEU A 72 -0.08 6.59 11.21
N ASP A 73 -0.92 6.27 12.21
CA ASP A 73 -1.55 4.95 12.30
C ASP A 73 -2.44 4.65 11.08
N THR A 74 -3.27 5.61 10.66
CA THR A 74 -4.17 5.44 9.51
C THR A 74 -3.39 5.27 8.21
N ALA A 75 -2.38 6.12 7.98
CA ALA A 75 -1.54 6.07 6.78
C ALA A 75 -0.69 4.79 6.74
N SER A 76 -0.10 4.39 7.87
CA SER A 76 0.67 3.14 7.97
C SER A 76 -0.19 1.92 7.64
N ARG A 77 -1.41 1.84 8.16
CA ARG A 77 -2.35 0.76 7.83
C ARG A 77 -2.73 0.79 6.36
N PHE A 78 -2.97 1.96 5.79
CA PHE A 78 -3.28 2.10 4.37
C PHE A 78 -2.12 1.59 3.50
N ILE A 79 -0.88 1.99 3.82
CA ILE A 79 0.31 1.54 3.10
C ILE A 79 0.50 0.02 3.20
N ILE A 80 0.33 -0.57 4.38
CA ILE A 80 0.39 -2.03 4.57
C ILE A 80 -0.65 -2.71 3.68
N ASP A 81 -1.91 -2.26 3.75
CA ASP A 81 -3.00 -2.83 2.96
C ASP A 81 -2.74 -2.77 1.45
N LEU A 82 -2.12 -1.69 0.96
CA LEU A 82 -1.72 -1.60 -0.44
C LEU A 82 -0.68 -2.66 -0.77
N TYR A 83 0.39 -2.74 0.00
CA TYR A 83 1.49 -3.65 -0.27
C TYR A 83 1.13 -5.12 -0.10
N ASP A 84 0.33 -5.48 0.91
CA ASP A 84 -0.16 -6.87 1.09
C ASP A 84 -0.99 -7.32 -0.11
N VAL A 85 -1.86 -6.45 -0.61
CA VAL A 85 -2.73 -6.76 -1.74
C VAL A 85 -1.93 -6.94 -3.02
N ILE A 86 -0.91 -6.10 -3.24
CA ILE A 86 -0.02 -6.21 -4.39
C ILE A 86 0.85 -7.46 -4.28
N ASP A 87 1.48 -7.67 -3.13
CA ASP A 87 2.31 -8.83 -2.85
C ASP A 87 1.57 -10.13 -3.15
N HIS A 88 0.39 -10.29 -2.56
CA HIS A 88 -0.44 -11.47 -2.75
C HIS A 88 -0.79 -11.73 -4.23
N SER A 89 -0.95 -10.66 -5.00
CA SER A 89 -1.46 -10.75 -6.38
C SER A 89 -0.38 -10.91 -7.43
N THR A 90 0.88 -10.67 -7.06
CA THR A 90 2.04 -10.83 -7.93
C THR A 90 2.97 -11.96 -7.51
N ARG A 91 2.70 -12.59 -6.35
CA ARG A 91 3.53 -13.66 -5.77
C ARG A 91 3.84 -14.81 -6.71
N GLU A 92 2.88 -15.23 -7.52
CA GLU A 92 3.03 -16.35 -8.47
C GLU A 92 3.47 -15.89 -9.87
N SER A 93 3.42 -14.58 -10.14
CA SER A 93 3.57 -14.05 -11.50
C SER A 93 4.96 -13.52 -11.81
N LEU A 94 5.65 -13.03 -10.78
CA LEU A 94 6.97 -12.40 -10.94
C LEU A 94 8.05 -13.46 -10.94
N LYS A 95 9.04 -13.32 -11.82
CA LYS A 95 10.29 -14.07 -11.71
C LYS A 95 11.22 -13.36 -10.73
N GLU A 96 12.13 -14.11 -10.10
CA GLU A 96 13.07 -13.58 -9.09
C GLU A 96 13.80 -12.31 -9.56
N GLY A 97 14.29 -12.28 -10.81
CA GLY A 97 14.97 -11.11 -11.39
C GLY A 97 14.08 -9.89 -11.66
N GLU A 98 12.76 -10.05 -11.69
CA GLU A 98 11.78 -8.99 -11.96
C GLU A 98 11.30 -8.31 -10.68
N ILE A 99 11.37 -9.01 -9.53
CA ILE A 99 10.87 -8.56 -8.23
C ILE A 99 11.46 -7.19 -7.83
N PRO A 100 12.79 -6.94 -7.88
CA PRO A 100 13.34 -5.66 -7.43
C PRO A 100 12.82 -4.46 -8.25
N LEU A 101 12.70 -4.62 -9.58
CA LEU A 101 12.22 -3.56 -10.46
C LEU A 101 10.73 -3.27 -10.22
N PHE A 102 9.93 -4.33 -10.07
CA PHE A 102 8.50 -4.23 -9.77
C PHE A 102 8.24 -3.44 -8.48
N TRP A 103 8.94 -3.77 -7.39
CA TRP A 103 8.77 -3.08 -6.09
C TRP A 103 9.26 -1.64 -6.14
N LYS A 104 10.35 -1.36 -6.85
CA LYS A 104 10.83 0.01 -7.08
C LYS A 104 9.80 0.88 -7.81
N ASN A 105 9.16 0.35 -8.85
CA ASN A 105 8.14 1.09 -9.61
C ASN A 105 6.85 1.25 -8.80
N SER A 106 6.41 0.20 -8.13
CA SER A 106 5.21 0.22 -7.28
C SER A 106 5.32 1.22 -6.14
N LYS A 107 6.49 1.24 -5.48
CA LYS A 107 6.81 2.19 -4.42
C LYS A 107 6.65 3.64 -4.90
N LYS A 108 7.28 4.03 -6.02
CA LYS A 108 7.20 5.40 -6.54
C LYS A 108 5.76 5.87 -6.77
N ILE A 109 4.92 4.98 -7.30
CA ILE A 109 3.50 5.30 -7.59
C ILE A 109 2.75 5.49 -6.28
N ILE A 110 2.91 4.58 -5.32
CA ILE A 110 2.25 4.68 -4.03
C ILE A 110 2.75 5.90 -3.26
N GLU A 111 4.06 6.21 -3.29
CA GLU A 111 4.64 7.37 -2.61
C GLU A 111 3.99 8.67 -3.10
N HIS A 112 3.91 8.83 -4.43
CA HIS A 112 3.30 10.00 -5.02
C HIS A 112 1.82 10.14 -4.65
N LYS A 113 1.05 9.06 -4.80
CA LYS A 113 -0.39 9.07 -4.48
C LYS A 113 -0.62 9.30 -2.99
N MET A 114 0.24 8.75 -2.14
CA MET A 114 0.11 8.87 -0.69
C MET A 114 0.40 10.28 -0.20
N ASP A 115 1.44 10.92 -0.76
CA ASP A 115 1.75 12.32 -0.50
C ASP A 115 0.57 13.23 -0.91
N THR A 116 -0.02 13.01 -2.09
CA THR A 116 -1.21 13.76 -2.53
C THR A 116 -2.38 13.58 -1.56
N TRP A 117 -2.68 12.35 -1.15
CA TRP A 117 -3.79 12.07 -0.24
C TRP A 117 -3.60 12.70 1.15
N ILE A 118 -2.39 12.69 1.71
CA ILE A 118 -2.08 13.36 2.99
C ILE A 118 -2.30 14.86 2.83
N GLN A 119 -1.79 15.47 1.75
CA GLN A 119 -1.93 16.90 1.49
C GLN A 119 -3.40 17.31 1.35
N GLU A 120 -4.19 16.55 0.59
CA GLU A 120 -5.63 16.79 0.44
C GLU A 120 -6.37 16.64 1.76
N SER A 121 -6.04 15.62 2.54
CA SER A 121 -6.66 15.38 3.85
C SER A 121 -6.27 16.47 4.86
N ALA A 122 -5.08 17.06 4.72
CA ALA A 122 -4.59 18.17 5.56
C ALA A 122 -5.17 19.54 5.21
N LYS A 123 -5.67 19.76 3.99
CA LYS A 123 -6.28 21.05 3.59
C LYS A 123 -7.46 21.46 4.50
N ASN A 124 -8.11 20.48 5.11
CA ASN A 124 -9.27 20.68 5.97
C ASN A 124 -8.92 20.83 7.46
N SER A 125 -7.63 20.78 7.86
CA SER A 125 -7.22 20.89 9.26
C SER A 125 -5.98 21.79 9.43
N PRO A 126 -6.12 22.98 10.02
CA PRO A 126 -5.01 23.89 10.30
C PRO A 126 -3.89 23.25 11.14
N ALA A 127 -4.24 22.36 12.07
CA ALA A 127 -3.29 21.64 12.92
C ALA A 127 -2.42 20.65 12.13
N LEU A 128 -2.90 20.11 11.01
CA LEU A 128 -2.10 19.26 10.14
C LEU A 128 -1.16 20.06 9.23
N ALA A 129 -1.57 21.25 8.82
CA ALA A 129 -0.78 22.08 7.91
C ALA A 129 0.60 22.41 8.49
N SER A 130 0.67 22.73 9.79
CA SER A 130 1.90 23.05 10.52
C SER A 130 2.89 21.88 10.67
N ILE A 131 2.40 20.63 10.65
CA ILE A 131 3.21 19.42 10.91
C ILE A 131 3.44 18.59 9.64
N SER A 132 2.88 19.05 8.51
CA SER A 132 2.82 18.31 7.26
C SER A 132 4.18 17.87 6.73
N SER A 133 5.28 18.61 6.97
CA SER A 133 6.62 18.23 6.49
C SER A 133 7.19 17.02 7.21
N LYS A 134 7.18 17.02 8.55
CA LYS A 134 7.67 15.90 9.38
C LYS A 134 6.82 14.65 9.15
N LEU A 135 5.50 14.80 9.15
CA LEU A 135 4.57 13.70 8.89
C LEU A 135 4.82 13.02 7.55
N ARG A 136 5.08 13.80 6.48
CA ARG A 136 5.43 13.27 5.16
C ARG A 136 6.76 12.51 5.18
N SER A 137 7.75 12.99 5.93
CA SER A 137 9.03 12.31 6.11
C SER A 137 8.83 10.94 6.76
N ASP A 138 8.11 10.90 7.88
CA ASP A 138 7.87 9.69 8.67
C ASP A 138 7.09 8.64 7.86
N ILE A 139 6.10 9.08 7.08
CA ILE A 139 5.32 8.20 6.19
C ILE A 139 6.18 7.66 5.05
N ARG A 140 7.06 8.48 4.46
CA ARG A 140 7.97 8.03 3.40
C ARG A 140 8.97 6.99 3.94
N GLU A 141 9.53 7.22 5.12
CA GLU A 141 10.42 6.25 5.78
C GLU A 141 9.68 4.93 6.08
N PHE A 142 8.45 5.02 6.61
CA PHE A 142 7.62 3.85 6.83
C PHE A 142 7.36 3.09 5.52
N GLN A 143 7.06 3.82 4.45
CA GLN A 143 6.78 3.25 3.14
C GLN A 143 8.01 2.56 2.52
N GLU A 144 9.20 3.11 2.70
CA GLU A 144 10.47 2.48 2.32
C GLU A 144 10.64 1.13 2.99
N ARG A 145 10.46 1.08 4.32
CA ARG A 145 10.57 -0.16 5.10
C ARG A 145 9.51 -1.18 4.69
N ALA A 146 8.28 -0.74 4.49
CA ALA A 146 7.18 -1.63 4.10
C ALA A 146 7.41 -2.23 2.70
N ALA A 147 7.86 -1.43 1.73
CA ALA A 147 8.20 -1.93 0.40
C ALA A 147 9.34 -2.96 0.46
N LYS A 148 10.41 -2.66 1.21
CA LYS A 148 11.54 -3.55 1.41
C LYS A 148 11.11 -4.89 2.03
N PHE A 149 10.30 -4.83 3.09
CA PHE A 149 9.79 -6.03 3.75
C PHE A 149 9.02 -6.95 2.79
N HIS A 150 8.10 -6.41 1.99
CA HIS A 150 7.33 -7.22 1.04
C HIS A 150 8.20 -7.75 -0.11
N GLN A 151 9.16 -6.96 -0.58
CA GLN A 151 10.13 -7.40 -1.57
C GLN A 151 10.94 -8.61 -1.04
N GLU A 152 11.49 -8.52 0.17
CA GLU A 152 12.26 -9.60 0.80
C GLU A 152 11.40 -10.84 1.02
N ARG A 153 10.15 -10.67 1.47
CA ARG A 153 9.17 -11.74 1.62
C ARG A 153 8.88 -12.47 0.32
N GLN A 154 8.72 -11.75 -0.79
CA GLN A 154 8.52 -12.37 -2.11
C GLN A 154 9.75 -13.14 -2.58
N ILE A 155 10.94 -12.54 -2.46
CA ILE A 155 12.21 -13.20 -2.83
C ILE A 155 12.34 -14.51 -2.04
N TYR A 156 12.16 -14.47 -0.73
CA TYR A 156 12.22 -15.66 0.14
C TYR A 156 11.20 -16.74 -0.28
N SER A 157 9.96 -16.33 -0.56
CA SER A 157 8.91 -17.24 -1.03
C SER A 157 9.24 -17.87 -2.38
N HIS A 158 9.95 -17.16 -3.26
CA HIS A 158 10.48 -17.71 -4.51
C HIS A 158 11.61 -18.71 -4.28
N THR A 159 12.56 -18.40 -3.41
CA THR A 159 13.69 -19.29 -3.08
C THR A 159 13.20 -20.64 -2.54
N ILE A 160 12.22 -20.65 -1.62
CA ILE A 160 11.63 -21.89 -1.09
C ILE A 160 10.97 -22.71 -2.21
N ARG A 161 10.18 -22.07 -3.09
CA ARG A 161 9.51 -22.78 -4.19
C ARG A 161 10.50 -23.49 -5.10
N ARG A 162 11.58 -22.80 -5.50
CA ARG A 162 12.64 -23.41 -6.32
C ARG A 162 13.30 -24.60 -5.63
N ALA A 163 13.58 -24.50 -4.33
CA ALA A 163 14.19 -25.58 -3.57
C ALA A 163 13.28 -26.83 -3.52
N ASN A 164 11.97 -26.62 -3.36
CA ASN A 164 10.98 -27.71 -3.37
C ASN A 164 10.83 -28.34 -4.76
N ASP A 165 10.84 -27.53 -5.83
CA ASP A 165 10.76 -28.03 -7.22
C ASP A 165 11.99 -28.86 -7.60
N THR A 166 13.18 -28.51 -7.09
CA THR A 166 14.42 -29.30 -7.30
C THR A 166 14.51 -30.55 -6.42
N ALA A 167 13.75 -30.61 -5.32
CA ALA A 167 13.78 -31.74 -4.38
C ALA A 167 12.78 -32.84 -4.74
N LEU A 168 11.80 -32.58 -5.63
CA LEU A 168 10.93 -33.62 -6.18
C LEU A 168 11.76 -34.49 -7.14
N PRO A 169 11.97 -35.79 -6.84
CA PRO A 169 12.59 -36.69 -7.80
C PRO A 169 11.69 -36.76 -9.04
N SER A 170 12.33 -36.86 -10.20
CA SER A 170 11.70 -37.12 -11.49
C SER A 170 11.04 -38.51 -11.49
N GLU A 171 10.01 -38.72 -10.68
CA GLU A 171 9.19 -39.93 -10.76
C GLU A 171 8.24 -39.76 -11.94
N THR A 172 8.71 -40.13 -13.14
CA THR A 172 8.15 -41.23 -13.95
C THR A 172 8.75 -41.21 -15.36
N THR A 173 9.39 -42.35 -15.67
CA THR A 173 9.49 -43.08 -16.97
C THR A 173 9.94 -42.35 -18.22
#